data_AF-A0A077F492-F1
#
_entry.id   AF-A0A077F492-F1
#
_cell.length_a   1.000
_cell.length_b   1.000
_cell.length_c   1.000
_cell.angle_alpha   90.00
_cell.angle_beta   90.00
_cell.angle_gamma   90.00
#
_symmetry.space_group_name_H-M   'P 1'
#
loop_
_entity.id
_entity.type
_entity.pdbx_description
1 polymer ?
#
loop_
_entity_poly.entity_id
_entity_poly.type
_entity_poly.pdbx_seq_one_letter_code
_entity_poly.pdbx_strand_id
1 'polypeptide(L)'
;MSADKLDMIDRLAQAERAARAMPHEDINSPVTPCPASQPELFVVPVRYALAEEQATHPCCTPGVATRSHPMAARRLRGGFLYLWQDQGPLKRYAVTPNGLLSEQALEDDDTLVLNGTLAGLALKKIHNAWMLYCEYPLSAEHCEALSSSTSQPKDKT
;
A
#
# COMPACT_ATOMS: atom_id res chain seq x y z
N MET A 1 -47.66 24.06 3.13
CA MET A 1 -46.20 23.79 3.06
C MET A 1 -45.85 23.67 1.59
N SER A 2 -44.85 24.39 1.09
CA SER A 2 -44.45 24.31 -0.33
C SER A 2 -43.66 23.02 -0.61
N ALA A 3 -43.73 22.54 -1.86
CA ALA A 3 -43.03 21.33 -2.31
C ALA A 3 -41.51 21.40 -2.03
N ASP A 4 -40.91 22.58 -2.23
CA ASP A 4 -39.47 22.80 -1.98
C ASP A 4 -39.08 22.62 -0.51
N LYS A 5 -39.98 22.99 0.41
CA LYS A 5 -39.74 22.84 1.85
C LYS A 5 -39.83 21.39 2.28
N LEU A 6 -40.66 20.59 1.61
CA LEU A 6 -40.77 19.14 1.83
C LEU A 6 -39.52 18.40 1.31
N ASP A 7 -39.04 18.76 0.12
CA ASP A 7 -37.80 18.19 -0.45
C ASP A 7 -36.58 18.47 0.43
N MET A 8 -36.46 19.70 0.94
CA MET A 8 -35.39 20.07 1.86
C MET A 8 -35.42 19.25 3.16
N ILE A 9 -36.61 19.00 3.73
CA ILE A 9 -36.77 18.22 4.96
C ILE A 9 -36.41 16.75 4.71
N ASP A 10 -36.79 16.19 3.56
CA ASP A 10 -36.48 14.79 3.24
C ASP A 10 -34.96 14.58 3.05
N ARG A 11 -34.28 15.51 2.36
CA ARG A 11 -32.81 15.49 2.22
C ARG A 11 -32.10 15.56 3.57
N LEU A 12 -32.57 16.41 4.48
CA LEU A 12 -32.00 16.50 5.83
C LEU A 12 -32.19 15.19 6.60
N ALA A 13 -33.40 14.61 6.55
CA ALA A 13 -33.68 13.34 7.20
C ALA A 13 -32.85 12.19 6.61
N GLN A 14 -32.61 12.19 5.29
CA GLN A 14 -31.78 11.19 4.63
C GLN A 14 -30.30 11.36 4.99
N ALA A 15 -29.80 12.60 5.07
CA ALA A 15 -28.44 12.89 5.52
C ALA A 15 -28.22 12.45 6.98
N GLU A 16 -29.18 12.68 7.88
CA GLU A 16 -29.09 12.21 9.27
C GLU A 16 -29.08 10.68 9.37
N ARG A 17 -29.95 10.00 8.61
CA ARG A 17 -29.96 8.53 8.56
C ARG A 17 -28.63 7.98 8.03
N ALA A 18 -28.09 8.58 6.98
CA ALA A 18 -26.79 8.21 6.42
C ALA A 18 -25.66 8.43 7.44
N ALA A 19 -25.66 9.57 8.14
CA ALA A 19 -24.67 9.87 9.17
C ALA A 19 -24.74 8.89 10.36
N ARG A 20 -25.94 8.50 10.79
CA ARG A 20 -26.13 7.50 11.86
C ARG A 20 -25.78 6.08 11.46
N ALA A 21 -25.85 5.76 10.17
CA ALA A 21 -25.48 4.44 9.64
C ALA A 21 -23.96 4.28 9.48
N MET A 22 -23.19 5.38 9.52
CA MET A 22 -21.73 5.31 9.50
C MET A 22 -21.22 4.71 10.81
N PRO A 23 -20.20 3.85 10.77
CA PRO A 23 -19.55 3.37 11.98
C PRO A 23 -19.04 4.56 12.79
N HIS A 24 -19.58 4.74 13.99
CA HIS A 24 -19.21 5.82 14.90
C HIS A 24 -18.12 5.32 15.85
N GLU A 25 -16.92 5.87 15.74
CA GLU A 25 -15.92 5.75 16.80
C GLU A 25 -16.24 6.82 17.86
N ASP A 26 -16.60 6.37 19.07
CA ASP A 26 -16.84 7.28 20.19
C ASP A 26 -15.51 7.92 20.61
N ILE A 27 -15.35 9.21 20.29
CA ILE A 27 -14.17 10.01 20.62
C ILE A 27 -13.95 10.10 22.14
N ASN A 28 -15.00 9.87 22.94
CA ASN A 28 -14.93 9.86 24.41
C ASN A 28 -14.70 8.46 24.99
N SER A 29 -14.58 7.43 24.15
CA SER A 29 -14.20 6.10 24.60
C SER A 29 -12.80 6.17 25.24
N PRO A 30 -12.65 5.79 26.53
CA PRO A 30 -11.33 5.74 27.18
C PRO A 30 -10.46 4.63 26.61
N VAL A 31 -11.04 3.71 25.82
CA VAL A 31 -10.33 2.72 25.03
C VAL A 31 -10.04 3.36 23.67
N THR A 32 -8.80 3.78 23.46
CA THR A 32 -8.34 4.14 22.11
C THR A 32 -8.53 2.93 21.20
N PRO A 33 -9.12 3.10 19.99
CA PRO A 33 -9.26 2.01 19.04
C PRO A 33 -7.86 1.41 18.80
N CYS A 34 -7.75 0.10 19.01
CA CYS A 34 -6.48 -0.59 18.87
C CYS A 34 -5.93 -0.37 17.45
N PRO A 35 -4.71 0.16 17.26
CA PRO A 35 -4.15 0.35 15.91
C PRO A 35 -4.10 -0.95 15.07
N ALA A 36 -4.15 -2.11 15.73
CA ALA A 36 -4.24 -3.41 15.08
C ALA A 36 -5.59 -3.65 14.37
N SER A 37 -6.68 -2.99 14.78
CA SER A 37 -8.03 -3.16 14.20
C SER A 37 -8.19 -2.56 12.81
N GLN A 38 -7.28 -1.66 12.39
CA GLN A 38 -7.36 -1.05 11.06
C GLN A 38 -7.31 -2.14 9.98
N PRO A 39 -8.16 -2.11 8.95
CA PRO A 39 -8.24 -3.17 7.95
C PRO A 39 -7.00 -3.24 7.03
N GLU A 40 -6.19 -2.18 7.03
CA GLU A 40 -5.05 -2.00 6.14
C GLU A 40 -3.73 -1.85 6.92
N LEU A 41 -2.64 -2.28 6.28
CA LEU A 41 -1.26 -2.02 6.66
C LEU A 41 -0.66 -1.03 5.67
N PHE A 42 0.00 -0.01 6.18
CA PHE A 42 0.80 0.88 5.35
C PHE A 42 2.22 0.32 5.21
N VAL A 43 2.58 -0.08 4.00
CA VAL A 43 3.87 -0.70 3.70
C VAL A 43 4.74 0.29 2.95
N VAL A 44 5.98 0.48 3.43
CA VAL A 44 6.98 1.36 2.78
C VAL A 44 8.07 0.48 2.19
N PRO A 45 8.14 0.33 0.86
CA PRO A 45 9.21 -0.40 0.20
C PRO A 45 10.55 0.31 0.38
N VAL A 46 11.55 -0.43 0.87
CA VAL A 46 12.89 0.09 1.14
C VAL A 46 13.94 -0.87 0.61
N ARG A 47 15.13 -0.34 0.35
CA ARG A 47 16.34 -1.14 0.15
C ARG A 47 17.16 -1.14 1.42
N TYR A 48 17.77 -2.28 1.71
CA TYR A 48 18.80 -2.39 2.73
C TYR A 48 20.15 -2.02 2.11
N ALA A 49 20.86 -1.09 2.72
CA ALA A 49 22.23 -0.77 2.36
C ALA A 49 23.12 -0.85 3.60
N LEU A 50 24.33 -1.40 3.43
CA LEU A 50 25.45 -1.21 4.34
C LEU A 50 25.55 0.29 4.69
N ALA A 51 25.51 0.61 5.97
CA ALA A 51 25.72 1.95 6.51
C ALA A 51 27.00 1.92 7.37
N GLU A 52 27.69 3.05 7.49
CA GLU A 52 28.88 3.16 8.35
C GLU A 52 28.51 2.95 9.83
N GLU A 53 27.28 3.29 10.22
CA GLU A 53 26.78 3.17 11.58
C GLU A 53 25.45 2.40 11.65
N GLN A 54 25.27 1.68 12.76
CA GLN A 54 24.12 0.81 13.01
C GLN A 54 22.86 1.63 13.36
N ALA A 55 21.72 1.32 12.73
CA ALA A 55 20.42 1.91 13.11
C ALA A 55 20.05 1.54 14.55
N THR A 56 19.74 2.55 15.34
CA THR A 56 19.39 2.44 16.77
C THR A 56 17.89 2.38 17.04
N HIS A 57 17.05 2.40 15.99
CA HIS A 57 15.60 2.43 16.17
C HIS A 57 15.04 1.07 16.63
N PRO A 58 14.13 1.01 17.61
CA PRO A 58 13.57 -0.26 18.12
C PRO A 58 12.94 -1.15 17.04
N CYS A 59 12.29 -0.55 16.03
CA CYS A 59 11.72 -1.30 14.89
C CYS A 59 12.77 -1.93 13.95
N CYS A 60 14.05 -1.60 14.11
CA CYS A 60 15.16 -2.20 13.36
C CYS A 60 15.82 -3.37 14.12
N THR A 61 15.32 -3.70 15.31
CA THR A 61 15.81 -4.82 16.14
C THR A 61 14.84 -6.00 16.03
N PRO A 62 15.09 -6.97 15.13
CA PRO A 62 14.23 -8.14 15.00
C PRO A 62 14.25 -8.97 16.28
N GLY A 63 13.10 -9.56 16.65
CA GLY A 63 12.96 -10.46 17.80
C GLY A 63 13.64 -11.84 17.65
N VAL A 64 14.36 -12.05 16.55
CA VAL A 64 15.09 -13.28 16.22
C VAL A 64 16.48 -12.94 15.72
N ALA A 65 17.46 -13.81 15.98
CA ALA A 65 18.83 -13.62 15.54
C ALA A 65 18.94 -13.76 14.02
N THR A 66 19.16 -12.64 13.32
CA THR A 66 19.36 -12.61 11.86
C THR A 66 20.85 -12.77 11.51
N ARG A 67 21.15 -13.43 10.37
CA ARG A 67 22.52 -13.55 9.83
C ARG A 67 23.01 -12.29 9.10
N SER A 68 22.15 -11.27 8.98
CA SER A 68 22.45 -9.96 8.42
C SER A 68 21.92 -8.89 9.37
N HIS A 69 22.59 -7.75 9.42
CA HIS A 69 22.16 -6.60 10.22
C HIS A 69 21.60 -5.53 9.27
N PRO A 70 20.28 -5.27 9.27
CA PRO A 70 19.74 -4.09 8.59
C PRO A 70 20.25 -2.84 9.33
N MET A 71 21.28 -2.20 8.79
CA MET A 71 21.92 -1.04 9.44
C MET A 71 21.22 0.27 9.15
N ALA A 72 20.51 0.41 8.03
CA ALA A 72 19.60 1.52 7.77
C ALA A 72 18.60 1.16 6.65
N ALA A 73 17.38 1.65 6.78
CA ALA A 73 16.43 1.62 5.67
C ALA A 73 16.73 2.80 4.75
N ARG A 74 17.00 2.53 3.48
CA ARG A 74 17.06 3.57 2.44
C ARG A 74 15.85 3.44 1.53
N ARG A 75 15.37 4.56 1.00
CA ARG A 75 14.35 4.52 -0.06
C ARG A 75 14.86 3.73 -1.26
N LEU A 76 13.93 3.07 -1.96
CA LEU A 76 14.21 2.42 -3.24
C LEU A 76 14.86 3.39 -4.23
N ARG A 77 15.71 2.86 -5.11
CA ARG A 77 16.24 3.63 -6.25
C ARG A 77 15.14 3.78 -7.30
N GLY A 78 15.37 4.71 -8.23
CA GLY A 78 14.52 4.82 -9.41
C GLY A 78 14.41 3.48 -10.14
N GLY A 79 13.20 3.12 -10.54
CA GLY A 79 12.87 1.81 -11.07
C GLY A 79 11.36 1.55 -11.02
N PHE A 80 10.98 0.28 -10.91
CA PHE A 80 9.59 -0.18 -11.01
C PHE A 80 9.28 -1.15 -9.89
N LEU A 81 8.14 -0.96 -9.25
CA LEU A 81 7.59 -1.84 -8.23
C LEU A 81 6.30 -2.46 -8.73
N TYR A 82 6.24 -3.77 -8.70
CA TYR A 82 5.09 -4.57 -9.08
C TYR A 82 4.44 -5.16 -7.83
N LEU A 83 3.12 -5.07 -7.74
CA LEU A 83 2.33 -5.54 -6.60
C LEU A 83 1.22 -6.48 -7.07
N TRP A 84 1.15 -7.65 -6.44
CA TRP A 84 -0.04 -8.52 -6.43
C TRP A 84 -0.61 -8.52 -5.02
N GLN A 85 -1.92 -8.35 -4.88
CA GLN A 85 -2.61 -8.59 -3.64
C GLN A 85 -3.85 -9.43 -3.88
N ASP A 86 -3.95 -10.56 -3.17
CA ASP A 86 -5.04 -11.52 -3.32
C ASP A 86 -5.23 -11.99 -4.78
N GLN A 87 -6.49 -12.05 -5.26
CA GLN A 87 -6.88 -12.28 -6.65
C GLN A 87 -6.97 -10.98 -7.46
N GLY A 88 -6.37 -9.89 -6.97
CA GLY A 88 -6.35 -8.60 -7.63
C GLY A 88 -5.41 -8.57 -8.85
N PRO A 89 -5.60 -7.61 -9.76
CA PRO A 89 -4.71 -7.46 -10.91
C PRO A 89 -3.30 -7.07 -10.47
N LEU A 90 -2.32 -7.43 -11.30
CA LEU A 90 -0.97 -6.92 -11.17
C LEU A 90 -0.98 -5.39 -11.33
N LYS A 91 -0.43 -4.69 -10.34
CA LYS A 91 -0.24 -3.23 -10.38
C LYS A 91 1.22 -2.88 -10.56
N ARG A 92 1.49 -1.81 -11.30
CA ARG A 92 2.84 -1.25 -11.48
C ARG A 92 2.92 0.15 -10.89
N TYR A 93 4.06 0.42 -10.27
CA TYR A 93 4.40 1.73 -9.74
C TYR A 93 5.80 2.12 -10.23
N ALA A 94 5.95 3.29 -10.82
CA ALA A 94 7.26 3.91 -10.98
C ALA A 94 7.79 4.35 -9.62
N VAL A 95 9.03 4.01 -9.34
CA VAL A 95 9.82 4.58 -8.24
C VAL A 95 10.57 5.78 -8.80
N THR A 96 10.25 6.96 -8.28
CA THR A 96 10.92 8.21 -8.64
C THR A 96 12.32 8.29 -8.04
N PRO A 97 13.19 9.21 -8.50
CA PRO A 97 14.53 9.40 -7.93
C PRO A 97 14.53 9.70 -6.42
N ASN A 98 13.46 10.33 -5.91
CA ASN A 98 13.28 10.62 -4.49
C ASN A 98 12.68 9.43 -3.70
N GLY A 99 12.46 8.29 -4.36
CA GLY A 99 11.92 7.08 -3.76
C GLY A 99 10.43 7.13 -3.44
N LEU A 100 9.69 8.09 -4.03
CA LEU A 100 8.23 8.10 -4.00
C LEU A 100 7.68 7.28 -5.16
N LEU A 101 6.53 6.66 -4.96
CA LEU A 101 5.82 5.84 -5.92
C LEU A 101 4.81 6.69 -6.70
N SER A 102 4.66 6.37 -7.98
CA SER A 102 3.57 6.82 -8.84
C SER A 102 2.95 5.60 -9.50
N GLU A 103 1.64 5.41 -9.38
CA GLU A 103 0.94 4.33 -10.09
C GLU A 103 1.06 4.55 -11.60
N GLN A 104 1.28 3.47 -12.33
CA GLN A 104 1.40 3.44 -13.78
C GLN A 104 0.58 2.28 -14.32
N ALA A 105 0.06 2.43 -15.55
CA ALA A 105 -0.53 1.32 -16.27
C ALA A 105 0.57 0.27 -16.55
N LEU A 106 0.25 -0.98 -16.91
CA LEU A 106 1.29 -1.99 -17.16
C LEU A 106 2.01 -1.75 -18.50
N GLU A 107 1.36 -1.01 -19.38
CA GLU A 107 1.73 -0.79 -20.78
C GLU A 107 2.47 0.51 -21.01
N ASP A 108 2.52 1.43 -20.02
CA ASP A 108 3.29 2.67 -20.18
C ASP A 108 4.77 2.34 -20.44
N ASP A 109 5.42 3.22 -21.18
CA ASP A 109 6.83 3.10 -21.53
C ASP A 109 7.77 3.24 -20.31
N ASP A 110 9.07 3.16 -20.55
CA ASP A 110 10.11 3.27 -19.55
C ASP A 110 10.48 4.72 -19.20
N THR A 111 9.64 5.69 -19.58
CA THR A 111 9.89 7.11 -19.32
C THR A 111 10.04 7.36 -17.83
N LEU A 112 11.14 8.04 -17.49
CA LEU A 112 11.48 8.32 -16.12
C LEU A 112 10.45 9.27 -15.48
N VAL A 113 9.77 8.79 -14.45
CA VAL A 113 8.84 9.59 -13.65
C VAL A 113 9.62 10.38 -12.61
N LEU A 114 9.56 11.71 -12.70
CA LEU A 114 10.29 12.63 -11.82
C LEU A 114 9.57 12.88 -10.49
N ASN A 115 8.24 12.83 -10.48
CA ASN A 115 7.40 13.18 -9.34
C ASN A 115 6.47 12.02 -8.97
N GLY A 116 6.52 11.59 -7.71
CA GLY A 116 5.60 10.61 -7.14
C GLY A 116 4.93 11.22 -5.91
N THR A 117 3.76 10.69 -5.56
CA THR A 117 2.97 11.20 -4.42
C THR A 117 2.95 10.23 -3.25
N LEU A 118 3.22 8.95 -3.50
CA LEU A 118 3.03 7.88 -2.54
C LEU A 118 4.37 7.53 -1.87
N ALA A 119 4.44 7.63 -0.55
CA ALA A 119 5.62 7.15 0.20
C ALA A 119 5.59 5.63 0.46
N GLY A 120 4.44 4.99 0.23
CA GLY A 120 4.17 3.58 0.52
C GLY A 120 2.78 3.20 -0.01
N LEU A 121 2.38 1.97 0.28
CA LEU A 121 1.15 1.36 -0.23
C LEU A 121 0.29 0.89 0.94
N ALA A 122 -1.01 1.22 0.90
CA ALA A 122 -1.98 0.68 1.83
C ALA A 122 -2.45 -0.70 1.32
N LEU A 123 -2.21 -1.74 2.11
CA LEU A 123 -2.51 -3.13 1.77
C LEU A 123 -3.50 -3.71 2.76
N LYS A 124 -4.54 -4.40 2.29
CA LYS A 124 -5.48 -5.12 3.17
C LYS A 124 -4.77 -6.22 3.98
N LYS A 125 -4.91 -6.17 5.32
CA LYS A 125 -4.29 -7.13 6.26
C LYS A 125 -4.69 -8.58 6.04
N ILE A 126 -5.92 -8.79 5.56
CA ILE A 126 -6.53 -10.11 5.44
C ILE A 126 -6.06 -10.89 4.21
N HIS A 127 -5.24 -10.27 3.35
CA HIS A 127 -4.80 -10.87 2.09
C HIS A 127 -3.28 -10.92 1.98
N ASN A 128 -2.78 -11.99 1.37
CA ASN A 128 -1.39 -12.08 0.96
C ASN A 128 -1.09 -11.02 -0.10
N ALA A 129 0.09 -10.42 0.00
CA ALA A 129 0.62 -9.51 -0.98
C ALA A 129 2.04 -9.94 -1.38
N TRP A 130 2.31 -9.92 -2.69
CA TRP A 130 3.63 -10.17 -3.25
C TRP A 130 4.11 -8.91 -3.94
N MET A 131 5.39 -8.58 -3.75
CA MET A 131 6.01 -7.40 -4.35
C MET A 131 7.30 -7.80 -5.05
N LEU A 132 7.52 -7.23 -6.23
CA LEU A 132 8.75 -7.38 -7.01
C LEU A 132 9.26 -6.00 -7.39
N TYR A 133 10.53 -5.72 -7.07
CA TYR A 133 11.22 -4.52 -7.51
C TYR A 133 12.18 -4.85 -8.65
N CYS A 134 12.20 -4.00 -9.68
CA CYS A 134 13.14 -4.07 -10.80
C CYS A 134 13.67 -2.66 -11.12
N GLU A 135 14.96 -2.54 -11.45
CA GLU A 135 15.51 -1.25 -11.91
C GLU A 135 15.07 -0.90 -13.34
N TYR A 136 14.70 -1.91 -14.12
CA TYR A 136 14.17 -1.81 -15.48
C TYR A 136 12.75 -2.37 -15.53
N PRO A 137 11.86 -1.85 -16.40
CA PRO A 137 10.50 -2.36 -16.47
C PRO A 137 10.49 -3.77 -17.05
N LEU A 138 9.58 -4.59 -16.55
CA LEU A 138 9.26 -5.88 -17.16
C LEU A 138 8.65 -5.66 -18.55
N SER A 139 8.94 -6.56 -19.49
CA SER A 139 8.27 -6.55 -20.79
C SER A 139 6.80 -6.92 -20.65
N ALA A 140 5.99 -6.54 -21.64
CA ALA A 140 4.57 -6.88 -21.70
C ALA A 140 4.33 -8.40 -21.54
N GLU A 141 5.14 -9.23 -22.20
CA GLU A 141 5.08 -10.69 -22.10
C GLU A 141 5.27 -11.19 -20.66
N HIS A 142 6.20 -10.61 -19.90
CA HIS A 142 6.42 -10.97 -18.50
C HIS A 142 5.27 -10.49 -17.62
N CYS A 143 4.74 -9.27 -17.86
CA CYS A 143 3.57 -8.76 -17.15
C CYS A 143 2.34 -9.66 -17.40
N GLU A 144 2.13 -10.13 -18.63
CA GLU A 144 1.06 -11.07 -18.99
C GLU A 144 1.26 -12.44 -18.33
N ALA A 145 2.48 -12.99 -18.37
CA ALA A 145 2.81 -14.26 -17.71
C ALA A 145 2.56 -14.18 -16.19
N LEU A 146 2.88 -13.06 -15.57
CA LEU A 146 2.64 -12.83 -14.14
C LEU A 146 1.18 -12.51 -13.81
N SER A 147 0.41 -11.99 -14.76
CA SER A 147 -1.03 -11.75 -14.59
C SER A 147 -1.84 -13.03 -14.80
N SER A 148 -1.39 -13.92 -15.69
CA SER A 148 -2.03 -15.20 -16.02
C SER A 148 -1.67 -16.35 -15.06
N SER A 149 -0.55 -16.23 -14.33
CA SER A 149 -0.11 -17.22 -13.35
C SER A 149 -0.84 -17.12 -11.99
N THR A 150 -2.10 -16.69 -11.98
CA THR A 150 -3.01 -16.77 -10.81
C THR A 150 -3.26 -18.22 -10.32
N SER A 151 -2.54 -19.22 -10.85
CA SER A 151 -2.21 -20.43 -10.10
C SER A 151 -1.22 -20.09 -8.96
N GLN A 152 -1.79 -19.78 -7.80
CA GLN A 152 -1.17 -19.67 -6.47
C GLN A 152 0.28 -20.19 -6.39
N PRO A 153 1.23 -19.44 -5.79
CA PRO A 153 2.44 -20.07 -5.27
C PRO A 153 1.98 -21.09 -4.22
N LYS A 154 1.97 -22.37 -4.60
CA LYS A 154 1.63 -23.47 -3.71
C LYS A 154 2.56 -23.38 -2.51
N ASP A 155 1.98 -23.20 -1.32
CA ASP A 155 2.65 -23.45 -0.05
C ASP A 155 3.34 -24.81 -0.16
N LYS A 156 4.67 -24.80 -0.20
CA LYS A 156 5.44 -26.01 0.04
C LYS A 156 5.45 -26.23 1.54
N THR A 157 4.60 -27.17 1.96
CA THR A 157 4.59 -27.88 3.25
C THR A 157 5.97 -28.04 3.87
#